data_AF-A0A955H0R8-F1
#
_entry.id   AF-A0A955H0R8-F1
#
_cell.length_a   1.000
_cell.length_b   1.000
_cell.length_c   1.000
_cell.angle_alpha   90.00
_cell.angle_beta   90.00
_cell.angle_gamma   90.00
#
_symmetry.space_group_name_H-M   'P 1'
#
loop_
_entity.id
_entity.type
_entity.pdbx_description
1 polymer ?
#
loop_
_entity_poly.entity_id
_entity_poly.type
_entity_poly.pdbx_seq_one_letter_code
_entity_poly.pdbx_strand_id
1 'polypeptide(L)'
;KYTKKERVLIGRETDKLTSNFFGISTIKKLPDYLLVIDPRHESIAVTEAHDRKIPIIAIMSSDCDASQVQVPVVANDSLQTSVALLVDELATSYKEGKAAYVPKPVEVRKAPVRR
;
A
#
# COMPACT_ATOMS: atom_id res chain seq x y z
N LYS A 1 6.01 38.53 3.92
CA LYS A 1 7.39 38.36 4.44
C LYS A 1 7.25 37.77 5.85
N TYR A 2 7.43 36.46 6.04
CA TYR A 2 7.19 35.80 7.34
C TYR A 2 8.25 36.18 8.37
N THR A 3 7.83 36.36 9.62
CA THR A 3 8.72 36.57 10.77
C THR A 3 9.53 35.31 11.07
N LYS A 4 10.65 35.45 11.80
CA LYS A 4 11.49 34.29 12.17
C LYS A 4 10.71 33.22 12.94
N LYS A 5 9.73 33.62 13.76
CA LYS A 5 8.87 32.70 14.53
C LYS A 5 7.90 31.94 13.61
N GLU A 6 7.21 32.64 12.71
CA GLU A 6 6.28 32.01 11.76
C GLU A 6 6.99 31.04 10.82
N ARG A 7 8.20 31.38 10.35
CA ARG A 7 9.00 30.49 9.51
C ARG A 7 9.36 29.18 10.22
N VAL A 8 9.67 29.24 11.51
CA VAL A 8 9.98 28.04 12.32
C VAL A 8 8.73 27.17 12.53
N LEU A 9 7.57 27.80 12.78
CA LEU A 9 6.31 27.07 12.94
C LEU A 9 5.90 26.36 11.64
N ILE A 10 5.95 27.07 10.51
CA ILE A 10 5.65 26.50 9.18
C ILE A 10 6.64 25.38 8.84
N GLY A 11 7.93 25.54 9.17
CA GLY A 11 8.93 24.49 8.98
C GLY A 11 8.56 23.21 9.73
N ARG A 12 8.26 23.31 11.03
CA ARG A 12 7.86 22.15 11.85
C ARG A 12 6.60 21.48 11.35
N GLU A 13 5.62 22.27 10.90
CA GLU A 13 4.38 21.73 10.35
C GLU A 13 4.63 21.00 9.02
N THR A 14 5.46 21.58 8.15
CA THR A 14 5.88 20.96 6.89
C THR A 14 6.62 19.66 7.14
N ASP A 15 7.54 19.61 8.11
CA ASP A 15 8.29 18.40 8.45
C ASP A 15 7.37 17.29 8.96
N LYS A 16 6.40 17.65 9.82
CA LYS A 16 5.40 16.70 10.35
C LYS A 16 4.48 16.17 9.25
N LEU A 17 4.02 17.02 8.34
CA LEU A 17 3.19 16.60 7.22
C LEU A 17 4.00 15.71 6.26
N THR A 18 5.27 16.05 6.03
CA THR A 18 6.16 15.27 5.18
C THR A 18 6.38 13.88 5.79
N SER A 19 6.71 13.76 7.09
CA SER A 19 6.93 12.43 7.70
C SER A 19 5.72 11.51 7.59
N ASN A 20 4.51 12.06 7.72
CA ASN A 20 3.28 11.27 7.77
C ASN A 20 2.75 10.91 6.38
N PHE A 21 2.87 11.82 5.40
CA PHE A 21 2.17 11.69 4.11
C PHE A 21 3.10 11.51 2.91
N PHE A 22 4.42 11.55 3.09
CA PHE A 22 5.37 11.45 1.98
C PHE A 22 5.14 10.20 1.11
N GLY A 23 4.89 9.05 1.73
CA GLY A 23 4.72 7.77 1.02
C GLY A 23 3.45 7.67 0.16
N ILE A 24 2.39 8.42 0.49
CA ILE A 24 1.10 8.36 -0.23
C ILE A 24 0.86 9.56 -1.13
N SER A 25 1.70 10.60 -1.05
CA SER A 25 1.54 11.86 -1.79
C SER A 25 1.47 11.69 -3.33
N THR A 26 2.07 10.62 -3.85
CA THR A 26 2.12 10.31 -5.29
C THR A 26 0.93 9.50 -5.80
N ILE A 27 0.07 8.99 -4.91
CA ILE A 27 -1.04 8.09 -5.27
C ILE A 27 -2.24 8.91 -5.77
N LYS A 28 -2.63 8.73 -7.04
CA LYS A 28 -3.76 9.43 -7.67
C LYS A 28 -5.08 8.64 -7.69
N LYS A 29 -4.99 7.31 -7.64
CA LYS A 29 -6.12 6.37 -7.66
C LYS A 29 -6.00 5.46 -6.45
N LEU A 30 -7.13 4.98 -5.94
CA LEU A 30 -7.13 3.90 -4.95
C LEU A 30 -6.28 2.73 -5.45
N PRO A 31 -5.43 2.15 -4.59
CA PRO A 31 -4.60 1.01 -4.95
C PRO A 31 -5.49 -0.21 -5.24
N ASP A 32 -5.09 -1.00 -6.23
CA ASP A 32 -5.83 -2.21 -6.59
C ASP A 32 -5.51 -3.38 -5.63
N TYR A 33 -4.37 -3.33 -4.93
CA TYR A 33 -3.96 -4.27 -3.88
C TYR A 33 -3.18 -3.53 -2.79
N LEU A 34 -3.28 -3.99 -1.54
CA LEU A 34 -2.50 -3.51 -0.41
C LEU A 34 -1.60 -4.64 0.12
N LEU A 35 -0.31 -4.35 0.29
CA LEU A 35 0.63 -5.23 0.99
C LEU A 35 0.74 -4.76 2.44
N VAL A 36 0.45 -5.64 3.40
CA VAL A 36 0.55 -5.37 4.84
C VAL A 36 1.59 -6.32 5.45
N ILE A 37 2.45 -5.79 6.31
CA ILE A 37 3.39 -6.59 7.11
C ILE A 37 2.85 -6.54 8.54
N ASP A 38 2.72 -7.72 9.18
CA ASP A 38 2.18 -7.83 10.54
C ASP A 38 0.78 -7.19 10.68
N PRO A 39 -0.28 -7.87 10.20
CA PRO A 39 -1.65 -7.35 10.26
C PRO A 39 -2.17 -7.20 11.70
N ARG A 40 -1.52 -7.82 12.69
CA ARG A 40 -1.89 -7.67 14.11
C ARG A 40 -1.51 -6.29 14.62
N HIS A 41 -0.30 -5.81 14.30
CA HIS A 41 0.11 -4.44 14.62
C HIS A 41 -0.58 -3.41 13.72
N GLU A 42 -0.81 -3.73 12.44
CA GLU A 42 -1.42 -2.84 11.44
C GLU A 42 -2.94 -3.04 11.26
N SER A 43 -3.65 -3.33 12.36
CA SER A 43 -5.09 -3.62 12.35
C SER A 43 -5.97 -2.51 11.76
N ILE A 44 -5.57 -1.25 11.90
CA ILE A 44 -6.27 -0.10 11.33
C ILE A 44 -6.20 -0.15 9.80
N ALA A 45 -5.01 -0.42 9.24
CA ALA A 45 -4.83 -0.51 7.79
C ALA A 45 -5.64 -1.66 7.19
N VAL A 46 -5.72 -2.80 7.88
CA VAL A 46 -6.56 -3.94 7.47
C VAL A 46 -8.04 -3.57 7.46
N THR A 47 -8.51 -2.89 8.50
CA THR A 47 -9.91 -2.45 8.61
C THR A 47 -10.27 -1.44 7.52
N GLU A 48 -9.43 -0.42 7.31
CA GLU A 48 -9.65 0.59 6.26
C GLU A 48 -9.62 -0.02 4.86
N ALA A 49 -8.72 -0.97 4.60
CA ALA A 49 -8.65 -1.67 3.34
C ALA A 49 -9.92 -2.50 3.09
N HIS A 50 -10.43 -3.19 4.11
CA HIS A 50 -11.69 -3.91 4.03
C HIS A 50 -12.87 -2.98 3.72
N ASP A 51 -12.98 -1.84 4.41
CA ASP A 51 -14.03 -0.84 4.18
C ASP A 51 -13.97 -0.25 2.76
N ARG A 52 -12.76 -0.01 2.26
CA ARG A 52 -12.49 0.48 0.90
C ARG A 52 -12.57 -0.62 -0.17
N LYS A 53 -12.80 -1.89 0.22
CA LYS A 53 -12.83 -3.07 -0.66
C LYS A 53 -11.53 -3.29 -1.43
N ILE A 54 -10.41 -2.97 -0.81
CA ILE A 54 -9.08 -3.19 -1.37
C ILE A 54 -8.62 -4.59 -0.91
N PRO A 55 -8.27 -5.51 -1.84
CA PRO A 55 -7.73 -6.80 -1.47
C PRO A 55 -6.33 -6.67 -0.84
N ILE A 56 -6.10 -7.46 0.19
CA ILE A 56 -4.94 -7.44 1.08
C ILE A 56 -4.10 -8.70 0.83
N ILE A 57 -2.82 -8.47 0.61
CA ILE A 57 -1.75 -9.45 0.67
C ILE A 57 -1.02 -9.18 1.99
N ALA A 58 -0.92 -10.15 2.89
CA ALA A 58 -0.27 -9.92 4.18
C ALA A 58 0.87 -10.90 4.44
N ILE A 59 2.00 -10.37 4.90
CA ILE A 59 3.10 -11.15 5.47
C ILE A 59 2.85 -11.24 6.97
N MET A 60 2.66 -12.45 7.49
CA MET A 60 2.23 -12.66 8.86
C MET A 60 2.91 -13.87 9.51
N SER A 61 3.09 -13.79 10.82
CA SER A 61 3.50 -14.89 11.70
C SER A 61 2.32 -15.81 12.08
N SER A 62 2.61 -16.84 12.86
CA SER A 62 1.61 -17.81 13.34
C SER A 62 0.62 -17.26 14.37
N ASP A 63 0.82 -16.05 14.90
CA ASP A 63 -0.06 -15.42 15.89
C ASP A 63 -1.07 -14.41 15.30
N CYS A 64 -1.08 -14.25 13.97
CA CYS A 64 -2.04 -13.40 13.27
C CYS A 64 -3.26 -14.19 12.78
N ASP A 65 -4.45 -13.56 12.78
CA ASP A 65 -5.66 -14.14 12.18
C ASP A 65 -5.71 -13.84 10.66
N ALA A 66 -5.68 -14.89 9.86
CA ALA A 66 -5.69 -14.81 8.40
C ALA A 66 -7.10 -14.62 7.81
N SER A 67 -8.16 -14.65 8.62
CA SER A 67 -9.55 -14.56 8.15
C SER A 67 -9.88 -13.28 7.37
N GLN A 68 -9.17 -12.19 7.67
CA GLN A 68 -9.38 -10.87 7.06
C GLN A 68 -8.48 -10.61 5.84
N VAL A 69 -7.62 -11.56 5.46
CA VAL A 69 -6.61 -11.41 4.41
C VAL A 69 -6.91 -12.34 3.24
N GLN A 70 -6.84 -11.84 2.00
CA GLN A 70 -7.12 -12.66 0.82
C GLN A 70 -5.93 -13.55 0.44
N VAL A 71 -4.70 -13.04 0.60
CA VAL A 71 -3.47 -13.79 0.32
C VAL A 71 -2.53 -13.72 1.54
N PRO A 72 -2.65 -14.67 2.49
CA PRO A 72 -1.74 -14.75 3.62
C PRO A 72 -0.42 -15.42 3.21
N VAL A 73 0.71 -14.75 3.46
CA VAL A 73 2.07 -15.26 3.33
C VAL A 73 2.61 -15.49 4.73
N VAL A 74 2.68 -16.75 5.15
CA VAL A 74 3.16 -17.10 6.50
C VAL A 74 4.69 -17.06 6.51
N ALA A 75 5.25 -16.13 7.27
CA ALA A 75 6.69 -15.98 7.44
C ALA A 75 7.03 -15.32 8.78
N ASN A 76 8.32 -15.23 9.11
CA ASN A 76 8.75 -14.51 10.29
C ASN A 76 8.76 -12.99 10.02
N ASP A 77 7.84 -12.27 10.66
CA ASP A 77 7.70 -10.80 10.58
C ASP A 77 8.54 -10.05 11.62
N SER A 78 8.92 -10.71 12.73
CA SER A 78 9.71 -10.10 13.81
C SER A 78 11.16 -9.77 13.44
N LEU A 79 11.69 -10.42 12.39
CA LEU A 79 13.06 -10.20 11.93
C LEU A 79 13.09 -9.31 10.70
N GLN A 80 13.74 -8.16 10.81
CA GLN A 80 13.92 -7.22 9.70
C GLN A 80 14.54 -7.89 8.46
N THR A 81 15.53 -8.78 8.64
CA THR A 81 16.18 -9.50 7.53
C THR A 81 15.22 -10.41 6.78
N SER A 82 14.29 -11.07 7.50
CA SER A 82 13.29 -11.95 6.92
C SER A 82 12.28 -11.14 6.09
N VAL A 83 11.76 -10.05 6.67
CA VAL A 83 10.86 -9.13 5.98
C VAL A 83 11.52 -8.51 4.75
N ALA A 84 12.77 -8.04 4.87
CA ALA A 84 13.51 -7.46 3.76
C ALA A 84 13.67 -8.44 2.61
N LEU A 85 14.06 -9.70 2.88
CA LEU A 85 14.20 -10.73 1.85
C LEU A 85 12.88 -10.98 1.11
N LEU A 86 11.77 -11.08 1.84
CA LEU A 86 10.44 -11.29 1.23
C LEU A 86 10.01 -10.11 0.38
N VAL A 87 10.20 -8.89 0.88
CA VAL A 87 9.85 -7.67 0.15
C VAL A 87 10.72 -7.49 -1.08
N ASP A 88 12.01 -7.81 -1.00
CA ASP A 88 12.94 -7.74 -2.14
C ASP A 88 12.58 -8.75 -3.23
N GLU A 89 12.24 -10.00 -2.85
CA GLU A 89 11.78 -11.02 -3.78
C GLU A 89 10.46 -10.63 -4.45
N LEU A 90 9.49 -10.12 -3.67
CA LEU A 90 8.22 -9.59 -4.17
C LEU A 90 8.44 -8.40 -5.13
N ALA A 91 9.35 -7.49 -4.79
CA ALA A 91 9.67 -6.34 -5.63
C ALA A 91 10.33 -6.76 -6.95
N THR A 92 11.19 -7.78 -6.91
CA THR A 92 11.85 -8.35 -8.10
C THR A 92 10.82 -9.02 -9.01
N SER A 93 10.01 -9.92 -8.45
CA SER A 93 8.90 -10.57 -9.15
C SER A 93 7.90 -9.56 -9.76
N TYR A 94 7.58 -8.49 -9.03
CA TYR A 94 6.70 -7.43 -9.53
C TYR A 94 7.30 -6.68 -10.72
N LYS A 95 8.61 -6.37 -10.69
CA LYS A 95 9.28 -5.69 -11.80
C LYS A 95 9.28 -6.56 -13.06
N GLU A 96 9.56 -7.86 -12.92
CA GLU A 96 9.52 -8.83 -14.02
C GLU A 96 8.11 -8.95 -14.60
N GLY A 97 7.10 -9.12 -13.72
CA GLY A 97 5.70 -9.17 -14.12
C GLY A 97 5.24 -7.91 -14.83
N LYS A 98 5.67 -6.73 -14.35
CA LYS A 98 5.37 -5.43 -14.99
C LYS A 98 6.01 -5.29 -16.37
N ALA A 99 7.22 -5.82 -16.57
CA ALA A 99 7.90 -5.79 -17.87
C ALA A 99 7.24 -6.75 -18.88
N ALA A 100 6.81 -7.92 -18.41
CA ALA A 100 6.10 -8.91 -19.23
C ALA A 100 4.62 -8.56 -19.49
N TYR A 101 4.04 -7.65 -18.69
CA TYR A 101 2.63 -7.29 -18.79
C TYR A 101 2.32 -6.57 -20.10
N VAL A 102 1.64 -7.27 -21.00
CA VAL A 102 1.00 -6.67 -22.17
C VAL A 102 -0.39 -6.20 -21.75
N PRO A 103 -0.73 -4.90 -21.89
CA PRO A 103 -2.05 -4.43 -21.51
C PRO A 103 -3.12 -5.14 -22.34
N LYS A 104 -4.10 -5.76 -21.66
CA LYS A 104 -5.29 -6.27 -22.35
C LYS A 104 -5.94 -5.11 -23.11
N PRO A 105 -6.33 -5.30 -24.38
CA PRO A 105 -7.06 -4.29 -25.13
C PRO A 105 -8.28 -3.86 -24.32
N VAL A 106 -8.40 -2.56 -24.07
CA VAL A 106 -9.56 -2.02 -23.36
C VAL A 106 -10.77 -2.25 -24.25
N GLU A 107 -11.67 -3.14 -23.86
CA GLU A 107 -12.97 -3.25 -24.52
C GLU A 107 -13.72 -1.94 -24.30
N VAL A 108 -13.76 -1.10 -25.33
CA VAL A 108 -14.56 0.11 -25.32
C VAL A 108 -16.02 -0.32 -25.20
N ARG A 109 -16.60 -0.17 -24.00
CA ARG A 109 -18.04 -0.34 -23.79
C ARG A 109 -18.74 0.61 -24.75
N LYS A 110 -19.31 0.07 -25.83
CA LYS A 110 -20.15 0.84 -26.76
C LYS A 110 -21.27 1.48 -25.94
N ALA A 111 -21.32 2.81 -25.93
CA ALA A 111 -22.40 3.54 -25.29
C ALA A 111 -23.75 3.04 -25.84
N PRO A 112 -24.79 2.87 -25.00
CA PRO A 112 -26.09 2.45 -25.49
C PRO A 112 -26.61 3.52 -26.45
N VAL A 113 -26.76 3.15 -27.72
CA VAL A 113 -27.43 3.96 -28.74
C VAL A 113 -28.86 4.17 -28.24
N ARG A 114 -29.17 5.39 -27.77
CA ARG A 114 -30.54 5.79 -27.47
C ARG A 114 -31.30 5.81 -28.80
N ARG A 115 -32.32 4.95 -28.93
CA ARG A 115 -33.34 5.06 -29.97
C ARG A 115 -34.29 6.20 -29.65
#